data_AF-A0A382DK30-F1
#
_entry.id   AF-A0A382DK30-F1
#
_cell.length_a   1.000
_cell.length_b   1.000
_cell.length_c   1.000
_cell.angle_alpha   90.00
_cell.angle_beta   90.00
_cell.angle_gamma   90.00
#
_symmetry.space_group_name_H-M   'P 1'
#
loop_
_entity.id
_entity.type
_entity.pdbx_description
1 polymer ?
#
loop_
_entity_poly.entity_id
_entity_poly.type
_entity_poly.pdbx_seq_one_letter_code
_entity_poly.pdbx_strand_id
1 'polypeptide(L)'
;MITSNTFSEKKTFLEKIKSIDYILVAVILLIGIISCFSMYSTDGGQFRYHTNSHILKFSLFFILFIILSFIRIGLWHTTAYLFYLLVLGMLIY
;
A
#
# COMPACT_ATOMS: atom_id res chain seq x y z
N MET A 1 -18.10 4.63 -41.55
CA MET A 1 -18.55 3.87 -40.38
C MET A 1 -17.42 3.94 -39.35
N ILE A 2 -17.52 4.82 -38.36
CA ILE A 2 -16.48 4.99 -37.35
C ILE A 2 -16.68 3.86 -36.34
N THR A 3 -15.82 2.84 -36.41
CA THR A 3 -15.77 1.78 -35.41
C THR A 3 -15.21 2.38 -34.14
N SER A 4 -16.09 2.78 -33.21
CA SER A 4 -15.71 3.08 -31.84
C SER A 4 -15.26 1.78 -31.19
N ASN A 5 -13.94 1.53 -31.19
CA ASN A 5 -13.34 0.51 -30.34
C ASN A 5 -13.56 0.95 -28.88
N THR A 6 -14.70 0.58 -28.31
CA THR A 6 -14.89 0.62 -26.87
C THR A 6 -13.92 -0.39 -26.28
N PHE A 7 -12.72 0.08 -25.90
CA PHE A 7 -11.74 -0.69 -25.15
C PHE A 7 -12.33 -0.94 -23.77
N SER A 8 -13.22 -1.92 -23.68
CA SER A 8 -13.79 -2.39 -22.42
C SER A 8 -12.69 -3.18 -21.72
N GLU A 9 -11.74 -2.47 -21.12
CA GLU A 9 -10.72 -3.01 -20.23
C GLU A 9 -11.38 -3.44 -18.90
N LYS A 10 -12.36 -4.34 -18.98
CA LYS A 10 -12.86 -5.09 -17.83
C LYS A 10 -11.81 -6.15 -17.50
N LYS A 11 -10.63 -5.72 -17.02
CA LYS A 11 -9.67 -6.64 -16.44
C LYS A 11 -10.37 -7.38 -15.32
N THR A 12 -10.46 -8.69 -15.46
CA THR A 12 -11.04 -9.56 -14.43
C THR A 12 -10.20 -9.42 -13.16
N PHE A 13 -10.77 -9.61 -11.97
CA PHE A 13 -10.03 -9.52 -10.69
C PHE A 13 -8.73 -10.34 -10.71
N LEU A 14 -8.72 -11.50 -11.40
CA LEU A 14 -7.54 -12.34 -11.59
C LEU A 14 -6.45 -11.72 -12.47
N GLU A 15 -6.82 -10.99 -13.53
CA GLU A 15 -5.85 -10.27 -14.36
C GLU A 15 -5.22 -9.10 -13.60
N LYS A 16 -6.01 -8.47 -12.71
CA LYS A 16 -5.50 -7.41 -11.85
C LYS A 16 -4.47 -7.93 -10.85
N ILE A 17 -4.70 -9.11 -10.26
CA ILE A 17 -3.72 -9.80 -9.40
C ILE A 17 -2.44 -10.09 -10.19
N LYS A 18 -2.55 -10.66 -11.40
CA LYS A 18 -1.39 -10.99 -12.24
C LYS A 18 -0.59 -9.75 -12.68
N SER A 19 -1.24 -8.60 -12.80
CA SER A 19 -0.60 -7.33 -13.17
C SER A 19 0.10 -6.61 -12.02
N ILE A 20 0.08 -7.15 -10.79
CA ILE A 20 0.81 -6.56 -9.66
C ILE A 20 2.31 -6.61 -9.95
N ASP A 21 3.00 -5.53 -9.59
CA ASP A 21 4.45 -5.50 -9.59
C ASP A 21 4.98 -6.31 -8.38
N TYR A 22 5.24 -7.59 -8.63
CA TYR A 22 5.78 -8.50 -7.61
C TYR A 22 7.19 -8.13 -7.15
N ILE A 23 7.97 -7.43 -7.99
CA ILE A 23 9.30 -6.95 -7.60
C ILE A 23 9.15 -5.84 -6.56
N LEU A 24 8.26 -4.88 -6.81
CA LEU A 24 7.97 -3.81 -5.86
C LEU A 24 7.51 -4.38 -4.51
N VAL A 25 6.57 -5.33 -4.52
CA VAL A 25 6.07 -5.97 -3.29
C VAL A 25 7.20 -6.69 -2.54
N ALA A 26 8.05 -7.43 -3.26
CA ALA A 26 9.17 -8.14 -2.65
C ALA A 26 10.21 -7.18 -2.04
N VAL A 27 10.53 -6.08 -2.71
CA VAL A 27 11.46 -5.06 -2.21
C VAL A 27 10.93 -4.40 -0.93
N ILE A 28 9.66 -4.00 -0.92
CA ILE A 28 9.02 -3.41 0.28
C ILE A 28 9.02 -4.42 1.44
N LEU A 29 8.72 -5.68 1.17
CA LEU A 29 8.74 -6.74 2.18
C LEU A 29 10.15 -6.93 2.77
N LEU A 30 11.17 -7.01 1.92
CA LEU A 30 12.57 -7.15 2.35
C LEU A 30 13.02 -5.99 3.23
N ILE A 31 12.72 -4.75 2.82
CA ILE A 31 13.03 -3.55 3.61
C ILE A 31 12.35 -3.61 4.98
N GLY A 32 11.09 -4.02 5.02
CA GLY A 32 10.36 -4.17 6.27
C GLY A 32 10.94 -5.23 7.20
N ILE A 33 11.33 -6.38 6.66
CA ILE A 33 12.00 -7.44 7.42
C ILE A 33 13.33 -6.94 7.98
N ILE A 34 14.16 -6.29 7.17
CA ILE A 34 15.43 -5.68 7.60
C ILE A 34 15.17 -4.66 8.71
N SER A 35 14.12 -3.83 8.59
CA SER A 35 13.74 -2.86 9.61
C SER A 35 13.33 -3.52 10.93
N CYS A 36 12.59 -4.64 10.89
CA CYS A 36 12.25 -5.40 12.10
C CYS A 36 13.49 -6.00 12.76
N PHE A 37 14.44 -6.55 11.98
CA PHE A 37 15.71 -7.03 12.52
C PHE A 37 16.56 -5.90 13.11
N SER A 38 16.57 -4.72 12.47
CA SER A 38 17.26 -3.54 13.01
C SER A 38 16.69 -3.12 14.35
N MET A 39 15.36 -3.12 14.50
CA MET A 39 14.71 -2.79 15.77
C MET A 39 15.01 -3.84 16.84
N TYR A 40 14.94 -5.13 16.49
CA TYR A 40 15.28 -6.22 17.40
C TYR A 40 16.73 -6.15 17.91
N SER A 41 17.67 -5.80 17.04
CA SER A 41 19.07 -5.58 17.41
C SER A 41 19.23 -4.39 18.37
N THR A 42 18.48 -3.31 18.14
CA THR A 42 18.48 -2.10 18.98
C THR A 42 17.91 -2.38 20.39
N ASP A 43 16.92 -3.27 20.50
CA ASP A 43 16.34 -3.72 21.77
C ASP A 43 17.20 -4.78 22.52
N GLY A 44 18.43 -5.04 22.08
CA GLY A 44 19.34 -5.98 22.74
C GLY A 44 18.98 -7.44 22.51
N GLY A 45 18.29 -7.77 21.41
CA GLY A 45 17.91 -9.15 21.08
C GLY A 45 16.75 -9.69 21.93
N GLN A 46 15.98 -8.82 22.58
CA GLN A 46 14.80 -9.21 23.33
C GLN A 46 13.55 -8.78 22.56
N PHE A 47 12.57 -9.68 22.43
CA PHE A 47 11.25 -9.35 21.88
C PHE A 47 10.44 -8.53 22.90
N ARG A 48 10.89 -7.30 23.13
CA ARG A 48 10.25 -6.33 24.03
C ARG A 48 9.12 -5.61 23.32
N TYR A 49 8.49 -4.70 24.06
CA TYR A 49 7.36 -3.91 23.59
C TYR A 49 7.66 -3.15 22.28
N HIS A 50 8.86 -2.60 22.12
CA HIS A 50 9.25 -1.82 20.93
C HIS A 50 9.34 -2.69 19.67
N THR A 51 10.07 -3.81 19.73
CA THR A 51 10.12 -4.79 18.64
C THR A 51 8.74 -5.35 18.28
N ASN A 52 7.92 -5.75 19.26
CA ASN A 52 6.58 -6.29 19.00
C ASN A 52 5.65 -5.24 18.36
N SER A 53 5.66 -4.03 18.88
CA SER A 53 4.87 -2.93 18.31
C SER A 53 5.34 -2.60 16.89
N HIS A 54 6.64 -2.63 16.62
CA HIS A 54 7.19 -2.37 15.29
C HIS A 54 6.77 -3.42 14.27
N ILE A 55 6.86 -4.71 14.63
CA ILE A 55 6.40 -5.83 13.79
C ILE A 55 4.90 -5.70 13.51
N LEU A 56 4.09 -5.39 14.53
CA LEU A 56 2.65 -5.24 14.37
C LEU A 56 2.29 -4.08 13.46
N LYS A 57 2.91 -2.91 13.65
CA LYS A 57 2.74 -1.74 12.79
C LYS A 57 3.12 -2.07 11.34
N PHE A 58 4.30 -2.65 11.13
CA PHE A 58 4.75 -3.03 9.79
C PHE A 58 3.76 -4.02 9.14
N SER A 59 3.34 -5.07 9.85
CA SER A 59 2.39 -6.05 9.34
C SER A 59 1.05 -5.40 8.96
N LEU A 60 0.51 -4.53 9.81
CA LEU A 60 -0.74 -3.82 9.57
C LEU A 60 -0.64 -2.93 8.32
N PHE A 61 0.40 -2.10 8.23
CA PHE A 61 0.61 -1.20 7.09
C PHE A 61 0.92 -1.97 5.80
N PHE A 62 1.62 -3.09 5.88
CA PHE A 62 1.92 -3.93 4.72
C PHE A 62 0.66 -4.59 4.16
N ILE A 63 -0.20 -5.14 5.02
CA ILE A 63 -1.51 -5.68 4.62
C ILE A 63 -2.37 -4.57 4.01
N LEU A 64 -2.40 -3.39 4.65
CA LEU A 64 -3.12 -2.22 4.14
C LEU A 64 -2.62 -1.83 2.74
N PHE A 65 -1.31 -1.76 2.52
CA PHE A 65 -0.71 -1.49 1.21
C PHE A 65 -1.19 -2.48 0.13
N ILE A 66 -1.21 -3.78 0.43
CA ILE A 66 -1.71 -4.80 -0.49
C ILE A 66 -3.19 -4.58 -0.82
N ILE A 67 -4.04 -4.32 0.19
CA ILE A 67 -5.46 -4.04 -0.01
C ILE A 67 -5.65 -2.79 -0.88
N LEU A 68 -4.91 -1.71 -0.60
CA LEU A 68 -4.98 -0.45 -1.36
C LEU A 68 -4.53 -0.63 -2.82
N SER A 69 -3.56 -1.52 -3.08
CA SER A 69 -3.11 -1.84 -4.44
C SER A 69 -4.21 -2.47 -5.30
N PHE A 70 -5.22 -3.10 -4.69
CA PHE A 70 -6.37 -3.65 -5.42
C PHE A 70 -7.46 -2.62 -5.72
N ILE A 71 -7.41 -1.43 -5.13
CA ILE A 71 -8.36 -0.36 -5.42
C ILE A 71 -8.14 0.15 -6.85
N ARG A 72 -9.20 0.58 -7.54
CA ARG A 72 -9.09 1.11 -8.91
C ARG A 72 -8.50 2.53 -8.86
N ILE A 73 -7.58 2.83 -9.78
CA ILE A 73 -6.99 4.17 -9.89
C ILE A 73 -8.05 5.27 -10.12
N GLY A 74 -9.15 4.94 -10.81
CA GLY A 74 -10.27 5.87 -10.98
C GLY A 74 -10.96 6.26 -9.67
N LEU A 75 -11.03 5.37 -8.67
CA LEU A 75 -11.57 5.72 -7.35
C LEU A 75 -10.67 6.74 -6.64
N TRP A 76 -9.35 6.53 -6.70
CA TRP A 76 -8.37 7.47 -6.14
C TRP A 76 -8.44 8.85 -6.79
N HIS A 77 -8.60 8.91 -8.12
CA HIS A 77 -8.75 10.19 -8.82
C HIS A 77 -10.04 10.93 -8.44
N THR A 78 -11.17 10.22 -8.34
CA THR A 78 -12.45 10.84 -7.97
C THR A 78 -12.42 11.38 -6.53
N THR A 79 -11.73 10.70 -5.62
CA THR A 79 -11.61 11.14 -4.22
C THR A 79 -10.46 12.12 -3.98
N ALA A 80 -9.56 12.33 -4.94
CA ALA A 80 -8.35 13.15 -4.77
C ALA A 80 -8.65 14.59 -4.36
N TYR A 81 -9.62 15.26 -5.00
CA TYR A 81 -9.98 16.64 -4.68
C TYR A 81 -10.59 16.78 -3.28
N LEU A 82 -11.42 15.81 -2.87
CA LEU A 82 -11.99 15.77 -1.52
C LEU A 82 -10.88 15.59 -0.48
N PHE A 83 -9.97 14.63 -0.72
CA PHE A 83 -8.87 14.36 0.18
C PHE A 83 -7.92 15.56 0.29
N TYR A 84 -7.62 16.22 -0.83
CA TYR A 84 -6.83 17.46 -0.86
C TYR A 84 -7.45 18.56 0.00
N LEU A 85 -8.75 18.81 -0.16
CA LEU A 85 -9.46 19.82 0.63
C LEU A 85 -9.43 19.49 2.13
N LEU A 86 -9.61 18.22 2.50
CA LEU A 86 -9.56 17.77 3.89
C LEU A 86 -8.17 18.00 4.50
N VAL A 87 -7.11 17.59 3.81
CA VAL A 87 -5.72 17.78 4.26
C VAL A 87 -5.37 19.26 4.37
N LEU A 88 -5.81 20.09 3.41
CA LEU A 88 -5.62 21.54 3.47
C LEU A 88 -6.36 22.15 4.68
N GLY A 89 -7.58 21.67 4.98
CA GLY A 89 -8.32 22.05 6.17
C GLY A 89 -7.57 21.72 7.46
N MET A 90 -6.99 20.51 7.56
CA MET A 90 -6.13 20.10 8.69
C MET A 90 -4.80 20.86 8.78
N LEU A 91 -4.39 21.59 7.73
CA LEU A 91 -3.16 22.39 7.75
C LEU A 91 -3.42 23.81 8.26
N ILE A 92 -4.59 24.35 7.94
CA ILE A 92 -4.99 25.72 8.33
C ILE A 92 -5.34 25.80 9.83
N TYR A 93 -5.77 24.68 10.40
CA TYR A 93 -6.05 24.53 11.84
C TYR A 93 -5.02 23.61 12.48
#